data_AF-A0A6B2G9U0-F1
#
_entry.id   AF-A0A6B2G9U0-F1
#
_cell.length_a   1.000
_cell.length_b   1.000
_cell.length_c   1.000
_cell.angle_alpha   90.00
_cell.angle_beta   90.00
_cell.angle_gamma   90.00
#
_symmetry.space_group_name_H-M   'P 1'
#
loop_
_entity.id
_entity.type
_entity.pdbx_description
1 polymer ?
#
loop_
_entity_poly.entity_id
_entity_poly.type
_entity_poly.pdbx_seq_one_letter_code
_entity_poly.pdbx_strand_id
1 'polypeptide(L)'
;SVTNTITGLEEIFASDEIIDITPIPKKMKLTVIDEKTKMNAPNIEYGPESVKYLTPQERTKKIKKLIDKIPTDKSSLFSYDVKWFLVDQKLIDKRVKPWLRKKIFDYIGEEETTLIKYICQKVIEKCQPEIILKDISMILDDEAEIFVIKLWRLLIYETEAKSMGLVQD
;
A
#
# COMPACT_ATOMS: atom_id res chain seq x y z
N SER A 1 22.09 -9.53 -5.60
CA SER A 1 20.95 -9.22 -4.72
C SER A 1 20.12 -8.14 -5.36
N VAL A 2 18.91 -8.46 -5.81
CA VAL A 2 18.05 -7.50 -6.53
C VAL A 2 17.06 -6.94 -5.51
N THR A 3 17.28 -5.70 -5.06
CA THR A 3 16.35 -4.97 -4.20
C THR A 3 15.16 -4.51 -5.03
N ASN A 4 14.19 -5.39 -5.25
CA ASN A 4 12.86 -5.03 -5.75
C ASN A 4 12.07 -4.40 -4.61
N THR A 5 12.34 -3.14 -4.32
CA THR A 5 11.47 -2.33 -3.48
C THR A 5 11.29 -0.97 -4.12
N ILE A 6 10.03 -0.55 -4.19
CA ILE A 6 9.53 0.80 -4.52
C ILE A 6 9.25 0.98 -6.02
N THR A 7 7.99 0.79 -6.40
CA THR A 7 7.42 1.42 -7.62
C THR A 7 5.91 1.60 -7.53
N GLY A 8 5.18 0.84 -6.71
CA GLY A 8 3.71 0.98 -6.64
C GLY A 8 3.17 2.13 -5.78
N LEU A 9 3.93 2.63 -4.79
CA LEU A 9 3.39 3.57 -3.81
C LEU A 9 3.27 5.01 -4.32
N GLU A 10 4.16 5.44 -5.22
CA GLU A 10 4.05 6.76 -5.83
C GLU A 10 2.88 6.82 -6.81
N GLU A 11 2.66 5.78 -7.62
CA GLU A 11 1.54 5.72 -8.58
C GLU A 11 0.16 5.62 -7.91
N ILE A 12 0.05 4.96 -6.75
CA ILE A 12 -1.24 4.83 -6.02
C ILE A 12 -1.69 6.17 -5.40
N PHE A 13 -0.77 7.06 -5.06
CA PHE A 13 -1.06 8.31 -4.33
C PHE A 13 -0.70 9.59 -5.10
N ALA A 14 -0.16 9.49 -6.32
CA ALA A 14 0.22 10.64 -7.15
C ALA A 14 -0.96 11.30 -7.87
N SER A 15 -2.15 10.69 -7.90
CA SER A 15 -3.24 11.22 -8.71
C SER A 15 -4.58 11.07 -7.99
N ASP A 16 -5.10 12.20 -7.51
CA ASP A 16 -6.54 12.42 -7.27
C ASP A 16 -7.32 12.52 -8.63
N GLU A 17 -6.73 12.07 -9.74
CA GLU A 17 -7.38 11.88 -11.04
C GLU A 17 -7.10 10.45 -11.53
N ILE A 18 -8.15 9.61 -11.51
CA ILE A 18 -8.36 8.41 -12.35
C ILE A 18 -7.13 7.51 -12.53
N ILE A 19 -7.08 6.41 -11.76
CA ILE A 19 -6.17 5.28 -12.00
C ILE A 19 -6.60 4.55 -13.29
N ASP A 20 -6.20 5.07 -14.46
CA ASP A 20 -6.06 4.28 -15.68
C ASP A 20 -4.70 3.60 -15.65
N ILE A 21 -4.66 2.40 -15.05
CA ILE A 21 -3.54 1.47 -15.19
C ILE A 21 -3.49 0.96 -16.63
N THR A 22 -2.95 1.78 -17.53
CA THR A 22 -2.50 1.31 -18.83
C THR A 22 -1.29 0.37 -18.64
N PRO A 23 -1.31 -0.85 -19.19
CA PRO A 23 -0.23 -1.81 -19.00
C PRO A 23 1.00 -1.43 -19.84
N ILE A 24 2.16 -1.32 -19.18
CA ILE A 24 3.48 -1.23 -19.83
C ILE A 24 3.69 -2.47 -20.72
N PRO A 25 3.89 -2.33 -22.04
CA PRO A 25 4.07 -3.49 -22.91
C PRO A 25 5.52 -3.99 -22.82
N LYS A 26 5.74 -5.09 -22.08
CA LYS A 26 6.98 -5.87 -22.23
C LYS A 26 6.89 -6.70 -23.51
N LYS A 27 7.67 -6.30 -24.53
CA LYS A 27 7.87 -7.09 -25.75
C LYS A 27 8.44 -8.47 -25.38
N MET A 28 7.61 -9.51 -25.50
CA MET A 28 8.07 -10.89 -25.60
C MET A 28 7.75 -11.37 -27.02
N LYS A 29 8.80 -11.76 -27.75
CA LYS A 29 8.71 -12.31 -29.10
C LYS A 29 7.83 -13.55 -29.07
N LEU A 30 6.83 -13.54 -29.95
CA LEU A 30 5.96 -14.65 -30.29
C LEU A 30 6.74 -15.68 -31.10
N THR A 31 6.76 -16.94 -30.67
CA THR A 31 6.98 -18.08 -31.55
C THR A 31 5.97 -19.18 -31.20
N VAL A 32 4.92 -19.20 -32.03
CA VAL A 32 4.11 -20.32 -32.57
C VAL A 32 3.78 -21.48 -31.61
N ILE A 33 2.49 -21.60 -31.31
CA ILE A 33 1.86 -22.76 -30.66
C ILE A 33 1.21 -23.58 -31.77
N ASP A 34 1.65 -24.82 -31.96
CA ASP A 34 0.99 -25.78 -32.86
C ASP A 34 -0.16 -26.49 -32.12
N GLU A 35 -1.27 -26.67 -32.84
CA GLU A 35 -2.51 -27.26 -32.37
C GLU A 35 -2.33 -28.76 -32.05
N LYS A 36 -2.86 -29.19 -30.89
CA LYS A 36 -3.84 -30.29 -30.75
C LYS A 36 -3.89 -30.83 -29.31
N THR A 37 -5.13 -31.14 -28.91
CA THR A 37 -5.54 -32.27 -28.04
C THR A 37 -6.13 -31.91 -26.67
N LYS A 38 -7.47 -31.87 -26.68
CA LYS A 38 -8.44 -32.49 -25.76
C LYS A 38 -8.28 -32.30 -24.24
N MET A 39 -9.36 -31.72 -23.69
CA MET A 39 -10.08 -32.10 -22.46
C MET A 39 -9.36 -33.08 -21.52
N ASN A 40 -9.13 -32.65 -20.29
CA ASN A 40 -9.60 -33.29 -19.05
C ASN A 40 -9.20 -32.39 -17.87
N ALA A 41 -10.18 -31.84 -17.17
CA ALA A 41 -9.98 -31.22 -15.88
C ALA A 41 -9.91 -32.33 -14.81
N PRO A 42 -8.89 -32.34 -13.94
CA PRO A 42 -9.03 -32.95 -12.63
C PRO A 42 -9.02 -31.86 -11.55
N ASN A 43 -10.08 -31.93 -10.75
CA ASN A 43 -10.27 -31.45 -9.39
C ASN A 43 -8.98 -30.98 -8.67
N ILE A 44 -8.83 -29.67 -8.47
CA ILE A 44 -7.74 -29.11 -7.65
C ILE A 44 -8.22 -29.07 -6.20
N GLU A 45 -7.68 -30.00 -5.42
CA GLU A 45 -7.77 -30.09 -3.98
C GLU A 45 -7.11 -28.85 -3.32
N TYR A 46 -7.87 -28.13 -2.49
CA TYR A 46 -7.42 -26.90 -1.82
C TYR A 46 -6.44 -27.24 -0.68
N GLY A 47 -5.16 -27.29 -1.01
CA GLY A 47 -4.07 -27.26 -0.03
C GLY A 47 -3.61 -25.82 0.30
N PRO A 48 -3.02 -25.58 1.49
CA PRO A 48 -2.56 -24.25 1.95
C PRO A 48 -1.33 -23.68 1.22
N GLU A 49 -0.83 -24.34 0.16
CA GLU A 49 0.35 -23.88 -0.62
C GLU A 49 0.01 -23.00 -1.85
N SER A 50 -1.28 -22.76 -2.13
CA SER A 50 -1.77 -22.10 -3.35
C SER A 50 -1.47 -20.60 -3.48
N VAL A 51 -0.79 -19.97 -2.51
CA VAL A 51 -0.47 -18.53 -2.55
C VAL A 51 0.78 -18.24 -3.40
N LYS A 52 1.57 -19.25 -3.77
CA LYS A 52 2.86 -19.07 -4.49
C LYS A 52 2.74 -18.80 -5.99
N TYR A 53 1.56 -19.00 -6.59
CA TYR A 53 1.34 -18.93 -8.04
C TYR A 53 0.19 -18.00 -8.45
N LEU A 54 0.04 -16.86 -7.76
CA LEU A 54 -0.90 -15.83 -8.23
C LEU A 54 -0.40 -15.29 -9.58
N THR A 55 -1.18 -15.52 -10.63
CA THR A 55 -0.92 -14.93 -11.94
C THR A 55 -0.97 -13.39 -11.82
N PRO A 56 -0.25 -12.65 -12.68
CA PRO A 56 -0.28 -11.17 -12.65
C PRO A 56 -1.71 -10.60 -12.69
N GLN A 57 -2.62 -11.28 -13.39
CA GLN A 57 -4.03 -10.91 -13.51
C GLN A 57 -4.78 -11.04 -12.18
N GLU A 58 -4.54 -12.09 -11.40
CA GLU A 58 -5.15 -12.28 -10.08
C GLU A 58 -4.58 -11.30 -9.06
N ARG A 59 -3.28 -10.99 -9.16
CA ARG A 59 -2.64 -9.96 -8.33
C ARG A 59 -3.30 -8.59 -8.55
N THR A 60 -3.48 -8.17 -9.80
CA THR A 60 -4.14 -6.89 -10.13
C THR A 60 -5.59 -6.86 -9.66
N LYS A 61 -6.36 -7.95 -9.82
CA LYS A 61 -7.73 -8.03 -9.31
C LYS A 61 -7.79 -7.88 -7.80
N LYS A 62 -6.86 -8.49 -7.06
CA LYS A 62 -6.78 -8.36 -5.60
C LYS A 62 -6.39 -6.94 -5.18
N ILE A 63 -5.46 -6.30 -5.88
CA ILE A 63 -5.07 -4.89 -5.61
C ILE A 63 -6.24 -3.95 -5.87
N LYS A 64 -6.98 -4.09 -6.99
CA LYS A 64 -8.16 -3.27 -7.26
C LYS A 64 -9.22 -3.40 -6.16
N LYS A 65 -9.57 -4.64 -5.82
CA LYS A 65 -10.50 -4.92 -4.71
C LYS A 65 -10.02 -4.38 -3.36
N LEU A 66 -8.71 -4.26 -3.17
CA LEU A 66 -8.16 -3.65 -1.97
C LEU A 66 -8.36 -2.13 -1.99
N ILE A 67 -8.02 -1.46 -3.09
CA ILE A 67 -8.23 -0.01 -3.24
C ILE A 67 -9.71 0.34 -3.07
N ASP A 68 -10.61 -0.42 -3.70
CA ASP A 68 -12.06 -0.21 -3.59
C ASP A 68 -12.59 -0.37 -2.15
N LYS A 69 -11.87 -1.09 -1.29
CA LYS A 69 -12.23 -1.27 0.12
C LYS A 69 -11.73 -0.16 1.03
N ILE A 70 -10.74 0.62 0.60
CA ILE A 70 -10.19 1.70 1.41
C ILE A 70 -11.21 2.85 1.38
N PRO A 71 -11.76 3.27 2.53
CA PRO A 71 -12.73 4.35 2.54
C PRO A 71 -12.15 5.64 1.99
N THR A 72 -12.91 6.32 1.13
CA THR A 72 -12.53 7.64 0.61
C THR A 72 -12.85 8.74 1.61
N ASP A 73 -13.92 8.57 2.41
CA ASP A 73 -14.38 9.50 3.43
C ASP A 73 -13.50 9.46 4.68
N LYS A 74 -13.16 10.64 5.21
CA LYS A 74 -12.35 10.80 6.43
C LYS A 74 -12.90 10.03 7.63
N SER A 75 -14.19 10.19 7.93
CA SER A 75 -14.80 9.56 9.11
C SER A 75 -14.74 8.04 9.05
N SER A 76 -15.03 7.47 7.87
CA SER A 76 -14.96 6.02 7.63
C SER A 76 -13.52 5.51 7.63
N LEU A 77 -12.57 6.32 7.11
CA LEU A 77 -11.16 6.01 7.10
C LEU A 77 -10.58 5.98 8.52
N PHE A 78 -10.91 6.97 9.34
CA PHE A 78 -10.41 7.10 10.71
C PHE A 78 -11.02 6.04 11.64
N SER A 79 -12.25 5.62 11.37
CA SER A 79 -12.93 4.53 12.08
C SER A 79 -12.56 3.13 11.56
N TYR A 80 -11.69 3.02 10.55
CA TYR A 80 -11.30 1.74 9.98
C TYR A 80 -10.47 0.92 10.97
N ASP A 81 -10.82 -0.36 11.14
CA ASP A 81 -10.09 -1.29 12.01
C ASP A 81 -8.79 -1.76 11.34
N VAL A 82 -7.73 -0.96 11.53
CA VAL A 82 -6.40 -1.27 11.00
C VAL A 82 -5.90 -2.56 11.66
N LYS A 83 -5.37 -3.48 10.86
CA LYS A 83 -4.76 -4.73 11.33
C LYS A 83 -3.40 -4.46 11.99
N TRP A 84 -3.42 -3.88 13.19
CA TRP A 84 -2.23 -3.44 13.93
C TRP A 84 -1.22 -4.54 14.21
N PHE A 85 -1.65 -5.81 14.22
CA PHE A 85 -0.75 -6.97 14.36
C PHE A 85 0.20 -7.15 13.16
N LEU A 86 -0.13 -6.55 12.00
CA LEU A 86 0.72 -6.54 10.80
C LEU A 86 1.65 -5.32 10.74
N VAL A 87 1.40 -4.31 11.59
CA VAL A 87 2.22 -3.11 11.71
C VAL A 87 3.42 -3.42 12.61
N ASP A 88 4.49 -3.91 12.00
CA ASP A 88 5.76 -4.20 12.66
C ASP A 88 6.80 -3.11 12.41
N GLN A 89 7.88 -3.13 13.20
CA GLN A 89 9.00 -2.20 13.07
C GLN A 89 9.56 -2.18 11.64
N LYS A 90 9.51 -3.33 10.95
CA LYS A 90 9.99 -3.47 9.58
C LYS A 90 9.12 -2.70 8.58
N LEU A 91 7.80 -2.74 8.69
CA LEU A 91 6.87 -1.94 7.91
C LEU A 91 7.11 -0.45 8.18
N ILE A 92 7.31 -0.08 9.45
CA ILE A 92 7.64 1.31 9.80
C ILE A 92 8.93 1.77 9.13
N ASP A 93 10.04 1.04 9.29
CA ASP A 93 11.34 1.47 8.78
C ASP A 93 11.48 1.36 7.25
N LYS A 94 10.82 0.38 6.61
CA LYS A 94 10.92 0.17 5.15
C LYS A 94 9.87 0.93 4.33
N ARG A 95 8.73 1.30 4.93
CA ARG A 95 7.61 1.90 4.20
C ARG A 95 7.17 3.24 4.78
N VAL A 96 6.73 3.26 6.04
CA VAL A 96 6.16 4.47 6.65
C VAL A 96 7.21 5.57 6.75
N LYS A 97 8.40 5.26 7.26
CA LYS A 97 9.46 6.24 7.49
C LYS A 97 10.02 6.86 6.20
N PRO A 98 10.33 6.10 5.12
CA PRO A 98 10.68 6.69 3.83
C PRO A 98 9.57 7.55 3.23
N TRP A 99 8.31 7.12 3.36
CA TRP A 99 7.16 7.90 2.90
C TRP A 99 7.01 9.21 3.68
N LEU A 100 7.09 9.15 5.02
CA LEU A 100 7.05 10.32 5.90
C LEU A 100 8.18 11.29 5.56
N ARG A 101 9.42 10.81 5.39
CA ARG A 101 10.55 11.65 4.98
C ARG A 101 10.23 12.44 3.71
N LYS A 102 9.71 11.76 2.69
CA LYS A 102 9.34 12.42 1.43
C LYS A 102 8.24 13.46 1.67
N LYS A 103 7.18 13.10 2.40
CA LYS A 103 6.05 14.00 2.65
C LYS A 103 6.39 15.20 3.52
N ILE A 104 7.14 15.01 4.60
CA ILE A 104 7.61 16.12 5.44
C ILE A 104 8.47 17.08 4.62
N PHE A 105 9.36 16.57 3.76
CA PHE A 105 10.14 17.43 2.86
C PHE A 105 9.24 18.16 1.84
N ASP A 106 8.25 17.49 1.25
CA ASP A 106 7.33 18.10 0.28
C ASP A 106 6.52 19.25 0.90
N TYR A 107 6.11 19.12 2.18
CA TYR A 107 5.26 20.11 2.86
C TYR A 107 6.06 21.24 3.54
N ILE A 108 7.17 20.93 4.21
CA ILE A 108 7.97 21.91 4.98
C ILE A 108 9.13 22.49 4.14
N GLY A 109 9.58 21.77 3.11
CA GLY A 109 10.77 22.13 2.33
C GLY A 109 12.10 21.68 2.95
N GLU A 110 12.05 21.07 4.14
CA GLU A 110 13.22 20.53 4.84
C GLU A 110 12.94 19.16 5.47
N GLU A 111 14.01 18.42 5.76
CA GLU A 111 13.89 17.13 6.42
C GLU A 111 13.82 17.29 7.95
N GLU A 112 12.61 17.21 8.51
CA GLU A 112 12.43 17.25 9.95
C GLU A 112 12.42 15.84 10.58
N THR A 113 13.60 15.32 10.90
CA THR A 113 13.73 13.96 11.46
C THR A 113 13.02 13.74 12.80
N THR A 114 12.85 14.81 13.60
CA THR A 114 12.14 14.77 14.88
C THR A 114 10.66 14.49 14.66
N LEU A 115 10.02 15.20 13.74
CA LEU A 115 8.62 15.01 13.38
C LEU A 115 8.38 13.62 12.78
N ILE A 116 9.28 13.15 11.90
CA ILE A 116 9.20 11.79 11.34
C ILE A 116 9.24 10.74 12.45
N LYS A 117 10.19 10.86 13.40
CA LYS A 117 10.29 9.94 14.55
C LYS A 117 9.04 10.00 15.43
N TYR A 118 8.51 11.20 15.68
CA TYR A 118 7.29 11.41 16.46
C TYR A 118 6.10 10.68 15.83
N ILE A 119 5.86 10.86 14.54
CA ILE A 119 4.75 10.22 13.83
C ILE A 119 4.92 8.70 13.81
N CYS A 120 6.14 8.20 13.51
CA CYS A 120 6.43 6.77 13.59
C CYS A 120 6.09 6.19 14.97
N GLN A 121 6.46 6.90 16.04
CA GLN A 121 6.17 6.48 17.41
C GLN A 121 4.66 6.41 17.66
N LYS A 122 3.88 7.42 17.23
CA LYS A 122 2.42 7.42 17.37
C LYS A 122 1.75 6.27 16.63
N VAL A 123 2.24 5.92 15.45
CA VAL A 123 1.75 4.76 14.68
C VAL A 123 2.05 3.44 15.42
N ILE A 124 3.24 3.30 16.00
CA ILE A 124 3.61 2.11 16.81
C ILE A 124 2.74 1.99 18.07
N GLU A 125 2.44 3.13 18.70
CA GLU A 125 1.55 3.24 19.86
C GLU A 125 0.07 3.01 19.50
N LYS A 126 -0.26 2.82 18.22
CA LYS A 126 -1.63 2.62 17.73
C LYS A 126 -2.55 3.76 18.13
N CYS A 127 -2.00 4.97 18.18
CA CYS A 127 -2.76 6.17 18.49
C CYS A 127 -3.84 6.41 17.43
N GLN A 128 -4.95 7.00 17.88
CA GLN A 128 -6.04 7.38 16.98
C GLN A 128 -5.57 8.46 16.00
N PRO A 129 -6.05 8.43 14.73
CA PRO A 129 -5.63 9.37 13.70
C PRO A 129 -5.97 10.82 14.06
N GLU A 130 -7.02 11.06 14.84
CA GLU A 130 -7.42 12.39 15.32
C GLU A 130 -6.36 13.01 16.24
N ILE A 131 -5.68 12.19 17.04
CA ILE A 131 -4.60 12.65 17.94
C ILE A 131 -3.42 13.10 17.08
N ILE A 132 -3.02 12.27 16.12
CA ILE A 132 -1.93 12.57 15.20
C ILE A 132 -2.25 13.82 14.38
N LEU A 133 -3.49 13.94 13.89
CA LEU A 133 -3.96 15.10 13.15
C LEU A 133 -3.85 16.37 13.99
N LYS A 134 -4.34 16.36 15.23
CA LYS A 134 -4.29 17.53 16.10
C LYS A 134 -2.86 18.03 16.32
N ASP A 135 -1.92 17.11 16.55
CA ASP A 135 -0.52 17.46 16.79
C ASP A 135 0.16 18.01 15.52
N ILE A 136 -0.13 17.39 14.36
CA ILE A 136 0.43 17.80 13.07
C ILE A 136 -0.21 19.11 12.56
N SER A 137 -1.48 19.36 12.87
CA SER A 137 -2.19 20.61 12.52
C SER A 137 -1.53 21.85 13.11
N MET A 138 -0.77 21.74 14.21
CA MET A 138 -0.02 22.89 14.74
C MET A 138 1.23 23.26 13.91
N ILE A 139 1.65 22.37 13.00
CA ILE A 139 2.87 22.49 12.20
C ILE A 139 2.53 22.73 10.73
N LEU A 140 1.54 22.00 10.22
CA LEU A 140 1.14 21.99 8.80
C LEU A 140 -0.21 22.69 8.54
N ASP A 141 -0.83 23.29 9.56
CA ASP A 141 -2.12 23.99 9.48
C ASP A 141 -3.16 23.21 8.64
N ASP A 142 -3.67 23.83 7.56
CA ASP A 142 -4.71 23.30 6.67
C ASP A 142 -4.25 22.05 5.88
N GLU A 143 -2.95 21.82 5.72
CA GLU A 143 -2.41 20.68 4.98
C GLU A 143 -2.32 19.40 5.81
N ALA A 144 -2.38 19.52 7.14
CA ALA A 144 -2.27 18.39 8.07
C ALA A 144 -3.35 17.34 7.85
N GLU A 145 -4.57 17.76 7.50
CA GLU A 145 -5.69 16.85 7.27
C GLU A 145 -5.40 15.90 6.10
N ILE A 146 -4.95 16.47 4.97
CA ILE A 146 -4.62 15.71 3.78
C ILE A 146 -3.43 14.79 4.07
N PHE A 147 -2.44 15.26 4.83
CA PHE A 147 -1.30 14.47 5.25
C PHE A 147 -1.72 13.22 6.05
N VAL A 148 -2.54 13.38 7.09
CA VAL A 148 -2.98 12.26 7.93
C VAL A 148 -3.90 11.30 7.18
N ILE A 149 -4.78 11.81 6.31
CA ILE A 149 -5.60 10.97 5.43
C ILE A 149 -4.71 10.08 4.56
N LYS A 150 -3.67 10.65 3.93
CA LYS A 150 -2.74 9.88 3.09
C LYS A 150 -1.93 8.86 3.92
N LEU A 151 -1.51 9.23 5.13
CA LEU A 151 -0.82 8.32 6.05
C LEU A 151 -1.71 7.12 6.44
N TRP A 152 -2.99 7.37 6.76
CA TRP A 152 -3.91 6.31 7.16
C TRP A 152 -4.24 5.37 6.00
N ARG A 153 -4.45 5.92 4.79
CA ARG A 153 -4.62 5.12 3.58
C ARG A 153 -3.41 4.22 3.31
N LEU A 154 -2.19 4.73 3.52
CA LEU A 154 -0.97 3.95 3.41
C LEU A 154 -0.94 2.77 4.39
N LEU A 155 -1.28 3.01 5.66
CA LEU A 155 -1.29 1.96 6.69
C LEU A 155 -2.31 0.86 6.38
N ILE A 156 -3.53 1.23 5.98
CA ILE A 156 -4.56 0.25 5.60
C ILE A 156 -4.10 -0.56 4.40
N TYR A 157 -3.58 0.11 3.36
CA TYR A 157 -3.07 -0.57 2.17
C TYR A 157 -1.97 -1.57 2.52
N GLU A 158 -0.94 -1.16 3.28
CA GLU A 158 0.20 -2.03 3.61
C GLU A 158 -0.23 -3.21 4.48
N THR A 159 -1.10 -2.99 5.46
CA THR A 159 -1.59 -4.06 6.34
C THR A 159 -2.47 -5.06 5.58
N GLU A 160 -3.40 -4.60 4.75
CA GLU A 160 -4.23 -5.49 3.93
C GLU A 160 -3.42 -6.22 2.85
N ALA A 161 -2.49 -5.52 2.19
CA ALA A 161 -1.66 -6.12 1.15
C ALA A 161 -0.69 -7.18 1.73
N LYS A 162 -0.17 -6.96 2.95
CA LYS A 162 0.58 -7.96 3.73
C LYS A 162 -0.31 -9.13 4.12
N SER A 163 -1.54 -8.87 4.57
CA SER A 163 -2.54 -9.91 4.89
C SER A 163 -2.90 -10.78 3.69
N MET A 164 -2.88 -10.25 2.48
CA MET A 164 -3.18 -10.98 1.23
C MET A 164 -1.95 -11.62 0.58
N GLY A 165 -0.76 -11.48 1.18
CA GLY A 165 0.51 -11.96 0.61
C GLY A 165 0.95 -11.23 -0.66
N LEU A 166 0.40 -10.04 -0.94
CA LEU A 166 0.73 -9.24 -2.11
C LEU A 166 2.07 -8.52 -1.97
N VAL A 167 2.46 -8.22 -0.73
CA VAL A 167 3.72 -7.59 -0.34
C VAL A 167 4.54 -8.60 0.45
N GLN A 168 5.79 -8.80 0.04
CA GLN A 168 6.74 -9.62 0.78
C GLN A 168 7.75 -8.73 1.52
N ASP A 169 8.21 -9.28 2.63
CA ASP A 169 9.08 -8.73 3.66
C ASP A 169 10.48 -8.30 3.19
#